data_AF-A0A7W1GWX4-F1
#
_entry.id   AF-A0A7W1GWX4-F1
#
_cell.length_a   1.000
_cell.length_b   1.000
_cell.length_c   1.000
_cell.angle_alpha   90.00
_cell.angle_beta   90.00
_cell.angle_gamma   90.00
#
_symmetry.space_group_name_H-M   'P 1'
#
loop_
_entity.id
_entity.type
_entity.pdbx_description
1 polymer ?
#
loop_
_entity_poly.entity_id
_entity_poly.type
_entity_poly.pdbx_seq_one_letter_code
_entity_poly.pdbx_strand_id
1 'polypeptide(L)'
;MINLDGTGLKQITTSPAEDHDPVWSPNGSTILFTRIPGHKKGERRSDGHLWTVRPDGTHLTRLTSGPVFDSGAWSPDSKRIIF
;
A
#
# COMPACT_ATOMS: atom_id res chain seq x y z
N MET A 1 14.47 5.07 5.35
CA MET A 1 14.39 5.01 6.82
C MET A 1 14.18 6.43 7.30
N ILE A 2 13.29 6.64 8.27
CA ILE A 2 13.08 7.95 8.87
C ILE A 2 14.09 8.14 9.99
N ASN A 3 14.63 9.33 10.13
CA ASN A 3 15.40 9.70 11.30
C ASN A 3 14.43 9.94 12.47
N LEU A 4 14.87 9.73 13.71
CA LEU A 4 14.02 9.94 14.89
C LEU A 4 13.58 11.42 15.06
N ASP A 5 14.25 12.34 14.38
CA ASP A 5 13.91 13.77 14.30
C ASP A 5 12.86 14.10 13.22
N GLY A 6 12.33 13.08 12.53
CA GLY A 6 11.34 13.26 11.46
C GLY A 6 11.95 13.63 10.10
N THR A 7 13.27 13.77 9.98
CA THR A 7 13.95 14.02 8.71
C THR A 7 14.17 12.71 7.93
N GLY A 8 14.53 12.82 6.65
CA GLY A 8 14.78 11.64 5.79
C GLY A 8 13.51 10.95 5.28
N LEU A 9 12.35 11.60 5.40
CA LEU A 9 11.12 11.17 4.75
C LEU A 9 11.29 11.21 3.23
N LYS A 10 10.93 10.09 2.58
CA LYS A 10 10.87 9.98 1.12
C LYS A 10 9.46 9.58 0.72
N GLN A 11 8.82 10.41 -0.08
CA GLN A 11 7.56 10.05 -0.74
C GLN A 11 7.86 9.04 -1.85
N ILE A 12 7.19 7.88 -1.80
CA ILE A 12 7.41 6.77 -2.74
C ILE A 12 6.18 6.48 -3.63
N THR A 13 5.05 7.12 -3.35
CA THR A 13 3.83 7.10 -4.17
C THR A 13 3.32 8.53 -4.40
N THR A 14 2.72 8.81 -5.56
CA THR A 14 2.25 10.16 -5.95
C THR A 14 0.80 10.17 -6.42
N SER A 15 0.02 9.15 -6.06
CA SER A 15 -1.39 9.06 -6.45
C SER A 15 -2.24 10.10 -5.71
N PRO A 16 -3.29 10.66 -6.36
CA PRO A 16 -4.31 11.43 -5.64
C PRO A 16 -5.25 10.55 -4.81
N ALA A 17 -5.16 9.22 -4.94
CA ALA A 17 -5.83 8.26 -4.08
C ALA A 17 -5.17 8.20 -2.68
N GLU A 18 -5.92 7.72 -1.70
CA GLU A 18 -5.40 7.57 -0.33
C GLU A 18 -4.74 6.21 -0.16
N ASP A 19 -3.50 6.20 0.35
CA ASP A 19 -2.74 4.99 0.69
C ASP A 19 -2.77 4.78 2.21
N HIS A 20 -3.23 3.61 2.64
CA HIS A 20 -3.46 3.24 4.04
C HIS A 20 -2.75 1.95 4.42
N ASP A 21 -2.53 1.76 5.73
CA ASP A 21 -2.08 0.52 6.37
C ASP A 21 -0.84 -0.14 5.71
N PRO A 22 0.30 0.58 5.58
CA PRO A 22 1.49 0.01 4.95
C PRO A 22 2.12 -1.09 5.83
N VAL A 23 2.46 -2.22 5.20
CA VAL A 23 3.14 -3.37 5.81
C VAL A 23 4.37 -3.74 4.98
N TRP A 24 5.53 -3.76 5.62
CA TRP A 24 6.76 -4.24 4.99
C TRP A 24 6.77 -5.75 4.84
N SER A 25 7.28 -6.25 3.72
CA SER A 25 7.67 -7.65 3.61
C SER A 25 8.80 -7.96 4.61
N PRO A 26 8.83 -9.16 5.22
CA PRO A 26 9.88 -9.50 6.21
C PRO A 26 11.32 -9.33 5.69
N ASN A 27 11.55 -9.54 4.40
CA ASN A 27 12.84 -9.33 3.75
C ASN A 27 13.14 -7.85 3.38
N GLY A 28 12.22 -6.92 3.65
CA GLY A 28 12.37 -5.49 3.39
C GLY A 28 12.30 -5.05 1.93
N SER A 29 12.02 -5.95 0.98
CA SER A 29 12.08 -5.61 -0.45
C SER A 29 10.82 -4.92 -0.98
N THR A 30 9.70 -4.99 -0.25
CA THR A 30 8.39 -4.60 -0.77
C THR A 30 7.50 -4.10 0.35
N ILE A 31 6.69 -3.09 0.05
CA ILE A 31 5.67 -2.55 0.95
C ILE A 31 4.32 -2.90 0.35
N LEU A 32 3.49 -3.61 1.11
CA LEU A 32 2.07 -3.84 0.83
C LEU A 32 1.27 -2.70 1.47
N PHE A 33 0.23 -2.22 0.82
CA PHE A 33 -0.67 -1.20 1.37
C PHE A 33 -2.03 -1.29 0.70
N THR A 34 -3.06 -0.70 1.33
CA THR A 34 -4.38 -0.55 0.73
C THR A 34 -4.50 0.82 0.07
N ARG A 35 -4.90 0.88 -1.20
CA ARG A 35 -5.21 2.13 -1.90
C ARG A 35 -6.71 2.27 -2.08
N ILE A 36 -7.26 3.37 -1.57
CA ILE A 36 -8.66 3.75 -1.71
C ILE A 36 -8.75 4.88 -2.74
N PRO A 37 -9.42 4.69 -3.90
CA PRO A 37 -9.64 5.77 -4.85
C PRO A 37 -10.32 6.96 -4.16
N GLY A 38 -9.92 8.19 -4.48
CA GLY A 38 -10.59 9.38 -3.96
C GLY A 38 -12.11 9.31 -4.21
N HIS A 39 -12.90 9.66 -3.20
CA HIS A 39 -14.36 9.68 -3.31
C HIS A 39 -14.83 11.11 -3.53
N LYS A 40 -15.74 11.34 -4.49
CA LYS A 40 -16.42 12.64 -4.56
C LYS A 40 -17.51 12.70 -3.50
N LYS A 41 -17.75 13.89 -2.97
CA LYS A 41 -18.84 14.13 -2.01
C LYS A 41 -20.16 13.67 -2.64
N GLY A 42 -20.84 12.71 -1.99
CA GLY A 42 -22.11 12.14 -2.45
C GLY A 42 -21.98 10.80 -3.19
N GLU A 43 -20.76 10.32 -3.46
CA GLU A 43 -20.52 8.96 -3.98
C GLU A 43 -20.36 7.97 -2.81
N ARG A 44 -20.73 6.69 -3.02
CA ARG A 44 -20.32 5.63 -2.09
C ARG A 44 -18.79 5.56 -2.08
N ARG A 45 -18.20 5.29 -0.92
CA ARG A 45 -16.77 4.99 -0.83
C ARG A 45 -16.44 3.87 -1.83
N SER A 46 -15.41 4.12 -2.62
CA SER A 46 -14.80 3.16 -3.52
C SER A 46 -14.11 2.06 -2.73
N ASP A 47 -14.06 0.86 -3.30
CA ASP A 47 -13.43 -0.28 -2.67
C ASP A 47 -11.91 -0.11 -2.62
N GLY A 48 -11.33 -0.39 -1.45
CA GLY A 48 -9.90 -0.34 -1.22
C GLY A 48 -9.24 -1.62 -1.72
N HIS A 49 -8.14 -1.50 -2.47
CA HIS A 49 -7.44 -2.65 -3.03
C HIS A 49 -6.01 -2.75 -2.54
N LEU A 50 -5.45 -3.94 -2.56
CA LEU A 50 -4.07 -4.17 -2.19
C LEU A 50 -3.14 -3.78 -3.34
N TRP A 51 -2.08 -3.07 -2.97
CA TRP A 51 -1.00 -2.66 -3.85
C TRP A 51 0.34 -2.95 -3.21
N THR A 52 1.34 -3.15 -4.04
CA THR A 52 2.74 -3.26 -3.61
C THR A 52 3.59 -2.21 -4.29
N VAL A 53 4.61 -1.72 -3.58
CA VAL A 53 5.64 -0.82 -4.12
C VAL A 53 7.00 -1.19 -3.53
N ARG A 54 8.08 -0.96 -4.27
CA ARG A 54 9.44 -1.07 -3.71
C ARG A 54 9.79 0.17 -2.88
N PRO A 55 10.72 0.06 -1.92
CA PRO A 55 11.16 1.20 -1.08
C PRO A 55 11.77 2.36 -1.87
N ASP A 56 12.22 2.12 -3.09
CA ASP A 56 12.73 3.15 -3.98
C ASP A 56 11.62 3.93 -4.71
N GLY A 57 10.37 3.49 -4.63
CA GLY A 57 9.19 4.03 -5.33
C GLY A 57 8.89 3.34 -6.67
N THR A 58 9.67 2.34 -7.06
CA THR A 58 9.47 1.61 -8.32
C THR A 58 8.55 0.40 -8.14
N HIS A 59 8.15 -0.22 -9.27
CA HIS A 59 7.36 -1.46 -9.30
C HIS A 59 6.02 -1.37 -8.56
N LEU A 60 5.40 -0.19 -8.56
CA LEU A 60 4.04 0.00 -8.08
C LEU A 60 3.07 -0.91 -8.85
N THR A 61 2.43 -1.84 -8.15
CA THR A 61 1.58 -2.89 -8.75
C THR A 61 0.30 -3.08 -7.94
N ARG A 62 -0.85 -3.20 -8.61
CA ARG A 62 -2.12 -3.57 -7.98
C ARG A 62 -2.24 -5.10 -7.94
N LEU A 63 -2.63 -5.64 -6.78
CA LEU A 63 -2.74 -7.09 -6.58
C LEU A 63 -4.17 -7.60 -6.62
N THR A 64 -5.13 -6.81 -6.14
CA THR A 64 -6.54 -7.22 -6.06
C THR A 64 -7.47 -6.30 -6.85
N SER A 65 -8.63 -6.82 -7.25
CA SER A 65 -9.70 -6.07 -7.88
C SER A 65 -11.05 -6.70 -7.53
N GLY A 66 -12.13 -5.91 -7.57
CA GLY A 66 -13.47 -6.38 -7.23
C GLY A 66 -14.24 -5.35 -6.41
N PRO A 67 -15.45 -5.71 -5.91
CA PRO A 67 -16.32 -4.80 -5.19
C PRO A 67 -16.12 -4.84 -3.67
N VAL A 68 -14.92 -5.23 -3.20
CA VAL A 68 -14.66 -5.48 -1.77
C VAL A 68 -13.38 -4.78 -1.34
N PHE A 69 -13.40 -4.27 -0.11
CA PHE A 69 -12.24 -3.73 0.56
C PHE A 69 -11.32 -4.85 1.04
N ASP A 70 -10.06 -4.79 0.62
CA ASP A 70 -9.05 -5.78 0.97
C ASP A 70 -8.03 -5.22 1.97
N SER A 71 -7.64 -6.06 2.93
CA SER A 71 -6.48 -5.85 3.81
C SER A 71 -5.63 -7.11 3.77
N GLY A 72 -4.31 -7.00 3.93
CA GLY A 72 -3.45 -8.15 3.80
C GLY A 72 -2.19 -8.10 4.65
N ALA A 73 -1.60 -9.28 4.85
CA ALA A 73 -0.36 -9.46 5.58
C ALA A 73 0.60 -10.38 4.81
N TRP A 74 1.90 -10.20 5.05
CA TRP A 74 2.93 -11.05 4.45
C TRP A 74 3.09 -12.37 5.19
N SER A 75 3.37 -13.44 4.44
CA SER A 75 3.92 -14.67 5.01
C SER A 75 5.33 -14.42 5.57
N PRO A 76 5.77 -15.17 6.59
CA PRO A 76 7.10 -14.99 7.19
C PRO A 76 8.27 -15.12 6.19
N ASP A 77 8.10 -15.91 5.14
CA ASP A 77 9.09 -16.12 4.08
C ASP A 77 9.07 -15.04 2.99
N SER A 78 8.23 -14.00 3.10
CA SER A 78 8.04 -12.92 2.11
C SER A 78 7.56 -13.37 0.73
N LYS A 79 7.06 -14.60 0.57
CA LYS A 79 6.65 -15.13 -0.75
C LYS A 79 5.16 -15.03 -1.04
N ARG A 80 4.33 -14.80 -0.02
CA ARG A 80 2.87 -14.81 -0.14
C ARG A 80 2.25 -13.66 0.64
N ILE A 81 1.08 -13.26 0.19
CA ILE A 81 0.18 -12.33 0.88
C ILE A 81 -1.09 -13.11 1.24
N ILE A 82 -1.58 -12.92 2.45
CA ILE A 82 -2.85 -13.43 2.94
C ILE A 82 -3.82 -12.25 2.97
N PHE A 83 -4.99 -12.39 2.33
CA PHE A 83 -6.05 -11.38 2.23
C PHE A 83 -7.42 -12.04 2.09
#